data_AF-A0A7S1EP57-F1
#
_entry.id   AF-A0A7S1EP57-F1
#
_cell.length_a   1.000
_cell.length_b   1.000
_cell.length_c   1.000
_cell.angle_alpha   90.00
_cell.angle_beta   90.00
_cell.angle_gamma   90.00
#
_symmetry.space_group_name_H-M   'P 1'
#
loop_
_entity.id
_entity.type
_entity.pdbx_description
1 polymer ?
#
loop_
_entity_poly.entity_id
_entity_poly.type
_entity_poly.pdbx_seq_one_letter_code
_entity_poly.pdbx_strand_id
1 'polypeptide(L)'
;EKWDGATGARAHWTLAMKLHVSAMGFYRDADVQLNSNGRDWNGICLELLAAVVVGRQTHEAEAWLARARVAQCEEKFGDAVAASDKAFRALQECKQASSELEAWSLYYAELDSRAKKMIAETRRDNECVYFQK
;
A
#
# COMPACT_ATOMS: atom_id res chain seq x y z
N GLU A 1 -32.23 -0.14 2.53
CA GLU A 1 -31.36 0.54 1.56
C GLU A 1 -31.00 -0.41 0.43
N LYS A 2 -31.17 0.00 -0.83
CA LYS A 2 -30.75 -0.79 -2.00
C LYS A 2 -29.26 -0.55 -2.24
N TRP A 3 -28.52 -1.63 -2.45
CA TRP A 3 -27.12 -1.60 -2.86
C TRP A 3 -27.06 -1.14 -4.32
N ASP A 4 -26.59 0.08 -4.58
CA ASP A 4 -26.53 0.66 -5.93
C ASP A 4 -25.18 0.43 -6.63
N GLY A 5 -24.35 -0.48 -6.10
CA GLY A 5 -23.04 -0.84 -6.65
C GLY A 5 -21.95 0.21 -6.38
N ALA A 6 -22.22 1.49 -6.64
CA ALA A 6 -21.27 2.58 -6.40
C ALA A 6 -21.03 2.83 -4.91
N THR A 7 -22.09 2.87 -4.10
CA THR A 7 -22.00 2.97 -2.63
C THR A 7 -21.34 1.72 -2.04
N GLY A 8 -21.60 0.55 -2.63
CA GLY A 8 -20.98 -0.72 -2.27
C GLY A 8 -19.47 -0.76 -2.51
N ALA A 9 -19.04 -0.33 -3.69
CA ALA A 9 -17.62 -0.25 -4.05
C ALA A 9 -16.86 0.73 -3.15
N ARG A 10 -17.41 1.93 -2.90
CA ARG A 10 -16.82 2.90 -1.99
C ARG A 10 -16.66 2.34 -0.57
N ALA A 11 -17.70 1.70 -0.04
CA ALA A 11 -17.67 1.10 1.30
C ALA A 11 -16.63 -0.02 1.40
N HIS A 12 -16.54 -0.88 0.39
CA HIS A 12 -15.53 -1.93 0.28
C HIS A 12 -14.10 -1.35 0.36
N TRP A 13 -13.77 -0.38 -0.50
CA TRP A 13 -12.43 0.21 -0.52
C TRP A 13 -12.12 1.01 0.74
N THR A 14 -13.11 1.67 1.33
CA THR A 14 -12.95 2.35 2.62
C THR A 14 -12.60 1.37 3.74
N LEU A 15 -13.24 0.19 3.77
CA LEU A 15 -12.91 -0.86 4.73
C LEU A 15 -11.51 -1.43 4.48
N ALA A 16 -11.18 -1.75 3.21
CA ALA A 16 -9.87 -2.25 2.84
C ALA A 16 -8.74 -1.29 3.26
N MET A 17 -8.91 0.02 3.00
CA MET A 17 -7.98 1.06 3.44
C MET A 17 -7.77 1.02 4.96
N LYS A 18 -8.85 0.96 5.75
CA LYS A 18 -8.76 0.93 7.23
C LYS A 18 -8.06 -0.33 7.74
N LEU A 19 -8.32 -1.48 7.13
CA LEU A 19 -7.66 -2.74 7.49
C LEU A 19 -6.16 -2.65 7.25
N HIS A 20 -5.74 -2.16 6.09
CA HIS A 20 -4.32 -2.01 5.76
C HIS A 20 -3.61 -0.97 6.61
N VAL A 21 -4.25 0.17 6.92
CA VAL A 21 -3.69 1.16 7.87
C VAL A 21 -3.48 0.53 9.25
N SER A 22 -4.42 -0.30 9.71
CA SER A 22 -4.30 -0.98 11.02
C SER A 22 -3.18 -2.01 11.00
N ALA A 23 -3.08 -2.82 9.94
CA ALA A 23 -2.02 -3.81 9.76
C ALA A 23 -0.64 -3.14 9.70
N MET A 24 -0.49 -2.07 8.92
CA MET A 24 0.71 -1.23 8.87
C MET A 24 1.09 -0.71 10.26
N GLY A 25 0.10 -0.34 11.09
CA GLY A 25 0.30 0.08 12.48
C GLY A 25 1.00 -0.99 13.33
N PHE A 26 0.57 -2.25 13.23
CA PHE A 26 1.21 -3.36 13.96
C PHE A 26 2.67 -3.56 13.52
N TYR A 27 2.97 -3.48 12.23
CA TYR A 27 4.35 -3.59 11.74
C TYR A 27 5.21 -2.39 12.14
N ARG A 28 4.66 -1.17 12.13
CA ARG A 28 5.37 0.02 12.63
C ARG A 28 5.72 -0.14 14.11
N ASP A 29 4.78 -0.64 14.92
CA ASP A 29 5.03 -0.81 16.35
C ASP A 29 6.07 -1.92 16.60
N ALA A 30 6.07 -2.99 15.79
CA ALA A 30 7.13 -4.00 15.79
C ALA A 30 8.51 -3.44 15.38
N ASP A 31 8.55 -2.59 14.34
CA ASP A 31 9.75 -1.89 13.87
C ASP A 31 10.36 -1.02 14.98
N VAL A 32 9.51 -0.30 15.73
CA VAL A 32 9.95 0.47 16.90
C VAL A 32 10.58 -0.44 17.95
N GLN A 33 9.97 -1.59 18.28
CA GLN A 33 10.52 -2.53 19.26
C GLN A 33 11.86 -3.13 18.83
N LEU A 34 12.04 -3.40 17.53
CA LEU A 34 13.29 -3.89 16.96
C LEU A 34 14.39 -2.82 16.98
N ASN A 35 14.05 -1.55 16.81
CA ASN A 35 15.05 -0.47 16.78
C ASN A 35 15.30 0.20 18.14
N SER A 36 14.35 0.16 19.09
CA SER A 36 14.46 0.83 20.39
C SER A 36 15.33 0.07 21.40
N ASN A 37 15.46 -1.25 21.25
CA ASN A 37 16.24 -2.08 22.15
C ASN A 37 17.71 -2.10 21.70
N GLY A 38 18.47 -1.04 21.94
CA GLY A 38 19.91 -0.95 21.65
C GLY A 38 20.82 -1.91 22.44
N ARG A 39 20.31 -3.08 22.88
CA ARG A 39 21.06 -4.10 23.61
C ARG A 39 21.36 -5.26 22.68
N ASP A 40 22.61 -5.28 22.21
CA ASP A 40 23.28 -6.44 21.63
C ASP A 40 22.41 -7.31 20.70
N TRP A 41 22.25 -6.82 19.47
CA TRP A 41 21.59 -7.53 18.39
C TRP A 41 22.56 -8.42 17.60
N ASN A 42 23.51 -9.10 18.25
CA ASN A 42 24.33 -10.14 17.61
C ASN A 42 23.51 -11.38 17.14
N GLY A 43 22.21 -11.22 16.87
CA GLY A 43 21.27 -12.24 16.45
C GLY A 43 19.87 -11.74 16.03
N ILE A 44 19.66 -10.46 15.65
CA ILE A 44 18.43 -10.15 14.88
C ILE A 44 18.50 -10.99 13.61
N CYS A 45 17.50 -11.84 13.41
CA CYS A 45 17.32 -12.46 12.11
C CYS A 45 17.04 -11.34 11.12
N LEU A 46 17.96 -11.08 10.18
CA LEU A 46 17.77 -10.12 9.09
C LEU A 46 16.43 -10.37 8.37
N GLU A 47 15.99 -11.62 8.33
CA GLU A 47 14.67 -12.02 7.82
C GLU A 47 13.50 -11.42 8.61
N LEU A 48 13.59 -11.30 9.94
CA LEU A 48 12.54 -10.70 10.75
C LEU A 48 12.47 -9.19 10.53
N LEU A 49 13.63 -8.51 10.48
CA LEU A 49 13.68 -7.08 10.17
C LEU A 49 13.13 -6.81 8.76
N ALA A 50 13.55 -7.61 7.78
CA ALA A 50 13.05 -7.56 6.42
C ALA A 50 11.54 -7.82 6.34
N ALA A 51 11.03 -8.83 7.06
CA ALA A 51 9.60 -9.12 7.11
C ALA A 51 8.80 -7.96 7.71
N VAL A 52 9.32 -7.30 8.74
CA VAL A 52 8.66 -6.12 9.34
C VAL A 52 8.63 -4.94 8.37
N VAL A 53 9.74 -4.67 7.67
CA VAL A 53 9.81 -3.61 6.66
C VAL A 53 8.87 -3.91 5.49
N VAL A 54 8.92 -5.13 4.94
CA VAL A 54 8.05 -5.55 3.82
C VAL A 54 6.58 -5.50 4.24
N GLY A 55 6.22 -6.06 5.39
CA GLY A 55 4.85 -6.06 5.90
C GLY A 55 4.30 -4.66 6.09
N ARG A 56 5.09 -3.74 6.67
CA ARG A 56 4.71 -2.34 6.82
C ARG A 56 4.43 -1.67 5.48
N GLN A 57 5.40 -1.74 4.57
CA GLN A 57 5.37 -0.98 3.32
C GLN A 57 4.36 -1.54 2.31
N THR A 58 4.19 -2.86 2.26
CA THR A 58 3.16 -3.48 1.41
C THR A 58 1.75 -3.09 1.87
N HIS A 59 1.49 -3.07 3.18
CA HIS A 59 0.22 -2.57 3.69
C HIS A 59 0.05 -1.05 3.54
N GLU A 60 1.10 -0.26 3.66
CA GLU A 60 1.04 1.16 3.32
C GLU A 60 0.66 1.37 1.85
N ALA A 61 1.29 0.63 0.93
CA ALA A 61 0.97 0.68 -0.49
C ALA A 61 -0.49 0.30 -0.75
N GLU A 62 -0.97 -0.81 -0.19
CA GLU A 62 -2.37 -1.26 -0.33
C GLU A 62 -3.37 -0.25 0.25
N ALA A 63 -3.05 0.39 1.38
CA ALA A 63 -3.88 1.43 1.95
C ALA A 63 -4.01 2.63 1.00
N TRP A 64 -2.90 3.05 0.37
CA TRP A 64 -2.90 4.12 -0.62
C TRP A 64 -3.62 3.74 -1.91
N LEU A 65 -3.50 2.49 -2.39
CA LEU A 65 -4.24 1.99 -3.54
C LEU A 65 -5.76 1.98 -3.25
N ALA A 66 -6.16 1.51 -2.07
CA ALA A 66 -7.56 1.55 -1.64
C ALA A 66 -8.07 3.00 -1.52
N ARG A 67 -7.25 3.94 -1.01
CA ARG A 67 -7.58 5.37 -0.98
C ARG A 67 -7.78 5.94 -2.39
N ALA A 68 -6.96 5.55 -3.35
CA ALA A 68 -7.11 5.95 -4.75
C ALA A 68 -8.45 5.44 -5.33
N ARG A 69 -8.83 4.18 -5.03
CA ARG A 69 -10.14 3.64 -5.43
C ARG A 69 -11.32 4.39 -4.79
N VAL A 70 -11.22 4.74 -3.51
CA VAL A 70 -12.24 5.60 -2.85
C VAL A 70 -12.33 6.95 -3.56
N ALA A 71 -11.20 7.56 -3.91
CA ALA A 71 -11.18 8.85 -4.62
C ALA A 71 -11.83 8.75 -6.01
N GLN A 72 -11.59 7.65 -6.75
CA GLN A 72 -12.29 7.37 -8.01
C GLN A 72 -13.80 7.25 -7.84
N CYS A 73 -14.27 6.54 -6.81
CA CYS A 73 -15.70 6.43 -6.49
C CYS A 73 -16.33 7.79 -6.10
N GLU A 74 -15.53 8.74 -5.62
CA GLU A 74 -15.95 10.11 -5.31
C GLU A 74 -15.68 11.09 -6.46
N GLU A 75 -15.30 10.58 -7.65
CA GLU A 75 -14.94 11.35 -8.85
C GLU A 75 -13.81 12.38 -8.64
N LYS A 76 -12.94 12.15 -7.65
CA LYS A 76 -11.76 12.94 -7.33
C LYS A 76 -10.52 12.30 -7.94
N PHE A 77 -10.38 12.37 -9.26
CA PHE A 77 -9.30 11.74 -10.01
C PHE A 77 -7.92 12.35 -9.74
N GLY A 78 -7.85 13.64 -9.40
CA GLY A 78 -6.60 14.27 -8.95
C GLY A 78 -6.08 13.66 -7.64
N ASP A 79 -6.96 13.53 -6.64
CA ASP A 79 -6.67 12.82 -5.39
C ASP A 79 -6.29 11.35 -5.62
N ALA A 80 -6.93 10.70 -6.61
CA ALA A 80 -6.64 9.31 -6.95
C ALA A 80 -5.22 9.14 -7.52
N VAL A 81 -4.75 10.08 -8.34
CA VAL A 81 -3.36 10.11 -8.84
C VAL A 81 -2.38 10.37 -7.69
N ALA A 82 -2.67 11.35 -6.83
CA ALA A 82 -1.80 11.65 -5.69
C ALA A 82 -1.68 10.46 -4.71
N ALA A 83 -2.78 9.74 -4.46
CA ALA A 83 -2.77 8.52 -3.65
C ALA A 83 -2.00 7.38 -4.34
N SER A 84 -2.19 7.21 -5.64
CA SER A 84 -1.47 6.25 -6.49
C SER A 84 0.06 6.44 -6.43
N ASP A 85 0.52 7.68 -6.40
CA ASP A 85 1.95 8.00 -6.29
C ASP A 85 2.53 7.68 -4.92
N LYS A 86 1.76 7.87 -3.85
CA LYS A 86 2.17 7.47 -2.50
C LYS A 86 2.27 5.94 -2.39
N ALA A 87 1.33 5.21 -3.00
CA ALA A 87 1.40 3.76 -3.05
C ALA A 87 2.69 3.28 -3.75
N PHE A 88 3.05 3.90 -4.87
CA PHE A 88 4.26 3.55 -5.60
C PHE A 88 5.53 3.80 -4.79
N ARG A 89 5.60 4.93 -4.06
CA ARG A 89 6.75 5.24 -3.19
C ARG A 89 6.93 4.21 -2.08
N ALA A 90 5.86 3.84 -1.38
CA ALA A 90 5.89 2.81 -0.34
C ALA A 90 6.43 1.47 -0.88
N LEU A 91 6.01 1.07 -2.09
CA LEU A 91 6.54 -0.14 -2.74
C LEU A 91 8.05 -0.05 -3.00
N GLN A 92 8.54 1.09 -3.49
CA GLN A 92 9.98 1.24 -3.75
C GLN A 92 10.82 1.11 -2.46
N GLU A 93 10.28 1.53 -1.32
CA GLU A 93 10.97 1.45 -0.02
C GLU A 93 11.18 0.01 0.47
N CYS A 94 10.31 -0.94 0.10
CA CYS A 94 10.49 -2.35 0.50
C CYS A 94 11.07 -3.26 -0.57
N LYS A 95 11.37 -2.76 -1.77
CA LYS A 95 11.88 -3.58 -2.88
C LYS A 95 13.13 -4.38 -2.48
N GLN A 96 14.11 -3.74 -1.84
CA GLN A 96 15.32 -4.43 -1.39
C GLN A 96 15.03 -5.44 -0.28
N ALA A 97 14.22 -5.05 0.72
CA ALA A 97 13.86 -5.94 1.82
C ALA A 97 13.05 -7.17 1.35
N SER A 98 12.29 -7.05 0.27
CA SER A 98 11.51 -8.17 -0.28
C SER A 98 12.35 -9.30 -0.86
N SER A 99 13.61 -9.04 -1.27
CA SER A 99 14.48 -10.09 -1.80
C SER A 99 15.12 -10.99 -0.73
N GLU A 100 14.96 -10.65 0.55
CA GLU A 100 15.50 -11.43 1.66
C GLU A 100 14.80 -12.78 1.83
N LEU A 101 13.55 -12.91 1.38
CA LEU A 101 12.82 -14.20 1.35
C LEU A 101 12.00 -14.33 0.06
N GLU A 102 12.00 -15.53 -0.52
CA GLU A 102 11.32 -15.81 -1.79
C GLU A 102 9.82 -15.52 -1.74
N ALA A 103 9.13 -15.90 -0.66
CA ALA A 103 7.70 -15.65 -0.49
C ALA A 103 7.36 -14.14 -0.53
N TRP A 104 8.20 -13.30 0.06
CA TRP A 104 8.02 -11.84 0.04
C TRP A 104 8.32 -11.26 -1.33
N SER A 105 9.34 -11.76 -2.02
CA SER A 105 9.67 -11.36 -3.39
C SER A 105 8.51 -11.64 -4.35
N LEU A 106 7.89 -12.83 -4.25
CA LEU A 106 6.72 -13.21 -5.05
C LEU A 106 5.52 -12.30 -4.76
N TYR A 107 5.20 -12.10 -3.48
CA TYR A 107 4.10 -11.21 -3.08
C TYR A 107 4.33 -9.76 -3.53
N TYR A 108 5.55 -9.25 -3.34
CA TYR A 108 5.94 -7.93 -3.81
C TYR A 108 5.80 -7.79 -5.32
N ALA A 109 6.26 -8.78 -6.10
CA ALA A 109 6.18 -8.74 -7.56
C ALA A 109 4.72 -8.71 -8.07
N GLU A 110 3.82 -9.49 -7.44
CA GLU A 110 2.39 -9.45 -7.74
C GLU A 110 1.79 -8.07 -7.42
N LEU A 111 2.08 -7.55 -6.22
CA LEU A 111 1.57 -6.25 -5.78
C LEU A 111 2.09 -5.11 -6.66
N ASP A 112 3.40 -5.09 -6.98
CA ASP A 112 4.04 -4.09 -7.85
C ASP A 112 3.43 -4.11 -9.26
N SER A 113 3.18 -5.30 -9.82
CA SER A 113 2.52 -5.44 -11.12
C SER A 113 1.09 -4.88 -11.09
N ARG A 114 0.29 -5.25 -10.08
CA ARG A 114 -1.09 -4.76 -9.92
C ARG A 114 -1.14 -3.25 -9.67
N ALA A 115 -0.24 -2.73 -8.84
CA ALA A 115 -0.12 -1.31 -8.54
C ALA A 115 0.21 -0.52 -9.81
N LYS A 116 1.25 -0.92 -10.56
CA LYS A 116 1.64 -0.25 -11.81
C LYS A 116 0.49 -0.19 -12.82
N LYS A 117 -0.24 -1.29 -12.99
CA LYS A 117 -1.41 -1.32 -13.87
C LYS A 117 -2.47 -0.31 -13.41
N MET A 118 -2.82 -0.31 -12.12
CA MET A 118 -3.82 0.60 -11.57
C MET A 118 -3.41 2.07 -11.64
N ILE A 119 -2.14 2.38 -11.35
CA ILE A 119 -1.60 3.73 -11.42
C ILE A 119 -1.66 4.24 -12.87
N ALA A 120 -1.29 3.41 -13.84
CA ALA A 120 -1.34 3.76 -15.26
C ALA A 120 -2.78 4.02 -15.74
N GLU A 121 -3.75 3.20 -15.31
CA GLU A 121 -5.18 3.41 -15.59
C GLU A 121 -5.66 4.73 -14.97
N THR A 122 -5.38 4.96 -13.69
CA THR A 122 -5.82 6.16 -12.95
C THR A 122 -5.25 7.43 -13.57
N ARG A 123 -3.97 7.42 -13.97
CA ARG A 123 -3.32 8.55 -14.65
C ARG A 123 -3.94 8.80 -16.01
N ARG A 124 -4.13 7.75 -16.82
CA ARG A 124 -4.78 7.88 -18.13
C ARG A 124 -6.17 8.50 -18.01
N ASP A 125 -6.98 8.04 -17.05
CA ASP A 125 -8.32 8.58 -16.85
C ASP A 125 -8.27 10.06 -16.48
N ASN A 126 -7.37 10.46 -15.58
CA ASN A 126 -7.22 11.87 -15.22
C ASN A 126 -6.67 12.71 -16.38
N GLU A 127 -5.69 12.22 -17.13
CA GLU A 127 -5.03 12.96 -18.20
C GLU A 127 -5.84 13.04 -19.50
N CYS A 128 -6.78 12.11 -19.74
CA CYS A 128 -7.55 12.05 -20.99
C CYS A 128 -9.03 12.39 -20.81
N VAL A 129 -9.59 12.31 -19.59
CA VAL A 129 -11.03 12.48 -19.34
C VAL A 129 -11.31 13.61 -18.35
N TYR A 130 -10.69 13.59 -17.17
CA TYR A 130 -11.12 14.46 -16.05
C TYR A 130 -10.31 15.74 -15.87
N PHE A 131 -9.04 15.75 -16.24
CA PHE A 131 -8.11 16.88 -16.18
C PHE A 131 -8.05 17.58 -14.81
N GLN A 132 -8.17 16.82 -13.73
CA GLN A 132 -8.16 17.35 -12.38
C GLN A 132 -6.71 17.54 -11.89
N LYS A 133 -6.52 18.54 -11.02
CA LYS A 133 -5.22 18.85 -10.40
C LYS A 133 -4.83 17.82 -9.35
#